data_AF-A0A7K6CGQ7-F1
#
_entry.id   AF-A0A7K6CGQ7-F1
#
_cell.length_a   1.000
_cell.length_b   1.000
_cell.length_c   1.000
_cell.angle_alpha   90.00
_cell.angle_beta   90.00
_cell.angle_gamma   90.00
#
_symmetry.space_group_name_H-M   'P 1'
#
loop_
_entity.id
_entity.type
_entity.pdbx_description
1 polymer ?
#
loop_
_entity_poly.entity_id
_entity_poly.type
_entity_poly.pdbx_seq_one_letter_code
_entity_poly.pdbx_strand_id
1 'polypeptide(L)'
;QEAASAVLVAVGKRFVNKVMEELLTKFQPGILPHFYVLRTFADLAVANVFGMVPFLNSILGTMLPMLGMAKQDSMKSVFCYALQRFSESIQEYLANLEQAPD
;
A
#
# COMPACT_ATOMS: atom_id res chain seq x y z
N GLN A 1 7.34 15.41 -2.85
CA GLN A 1 7.12 13.95 -3.03
C GLN A 1 5.65 13.59 -3.14
N GLU A 2 4.73 14.44 -2.70
CA GLU A 2 3.28 14.26 -2.90
C GLU A 2 2.86 14.13 -4.37
N ALA A 3 3.30 15.03 -5.26
CA ALA A 3 3.00 14.93 -6.69
C ALA A 3 3.51 13.61 -7.31
N ALA A 4 4.68 13.12 -6.89
CA ALA A 4 5.21 11.84 -7.35
C ALA A 4 4.37 10.65 -6.84
N SER A 5 3.90 10.72 -5.58
CA SER A 5 2.95 9.75 -5.03
C SER A 5 1.64 9.72 -5.81
N ALA A 6 1.06 10.89 -6.11
CA ALA A 6 -0.16 10.98 -6.91
C ALA A 6 0.02 10.42 -8.33
N VAL A 7 1.17 10.68 -8.97
CA VAL A 7 1.51 10.09 -10.28
C VAL A 7 1.61 8.57 -10.18
N LEU A 8 2.26 8.01 -9.16
CA LEU A 8 2.33 6.56 -8.97
C LEU A 8 0.95 5.93 -8.76
N VAL A 9 0.07 6.58 -7.99
CA VAL A 9 -1.32 6.13 -7.80
C VAL A 9 -2.06 6.13 -9.14
N ALA A 10 -1.94 7.20 -9.93
CA ALA A 10 -2.59 7.30 -11.24
C ALA A 10 -2.10 6.22 -12.22
N VAL A 11 -0.79 5.97 -12.28
CA VAL A 11 -0.19 4.94 -13.14
C VAL A 11 -0.57 3.53 -12.67
N GLY A 12 -0.60 3.30 -11.36
CA GLY A 12 -0.93 2.01 -10.75
C GLY A 12 -2.37 1.57 -10.98
N LYS A 13 -3.30 2.46 -11.37
CA LYS A 13 -4.65 2.06 -11.81
C LYS A 13 -4.63 1.13 -13.02
N ARG A 14 -3.63 1.25 -13.90
CA ARG A 14 -3.53 0.45 -15.14
C ARG A 14 -2.33 -0.49 -15.16
N PHE A 15 -1.25 -0.14 -14.46
CA PHE A 15 0.02 -0.88 -14.50
C PHE A 15 0.48 -1.33 -13.11
N VAL A 16 -0.47 -1.74 -12.26
CA VAL A 16 -0.22 -2.09 -10.85
C VAL A 16 0.93 -3.06 -10.66
N ASN A 17 1.00 -4.15 -11.44
CA ASN A 17 2.06 -5.15 -11.29
C ASN A 17 3.46 -4.56 -11.48
N LYS A 18 3.67 -3.76 -12.53
CA LYS A 18 4.96 -3.08 -12.78
C LYS A 18 5.29 -2.07 -11.69
N VAL A 19 4.29 -1.32 -11.24
CA VAL A 19 4.46 -0.35 -10.14
C VAL A 19 4.84 -1.08 -8.84
N MET A 20 4.18 -2.20 -8.55
CA MET A 20 4.42 -2.99 -7.35
C MET A 20 5.76 -3.74 -7.39
N GLU A 21 6.14 -4.32 -8.53
CA GLU A 21 7.47 -4.91 -8.73
C GLU A 21 8.58 -3.92 -8.37
N GLU A 22 8.51 -2.69 -8.89
CA GLU A 22 9.51 -1.66 -8.59
C GLU A 22 9.43 -1.17 -7.14
N LEU A 23 8.22 -0.90 -6.61
CA LEU A 23 8.05 -0.39 -5.24
C LEU A 23 8.50 -1.40 -4.18
N LEU A 24 8.18 -2.69 -4.37
CA LEU A 24 8.50 -3.73 -3.41
C LEU A 24 10.01 -4.02 -3.35
N THR A 25 10.76 -3.84 -4.45
CA THR A 25 12.24 -4.00 -4.41
C THR A 25 12.93 -3.04 -3.44
N LYS A 26 12.30 -1.88 -3.21
CA LYS A 26 12.81 -0.80 -2.33
C LYS A 26 12.16 -0.78 -0.96
N PHE A 27 11.15 -1.62 -0.74
CA PHE A 27 10.39 -1.70 0.51
C PHE A 27 10.85 -2.93 1.30
N GLN A 28 11.85 -2.74 2.17
CA GLN A 28 12.54 -3.83 2.86
C GLN A 28 12.24 -3.85 4.37
N PRO A 29 12.11 -5.04 4.98
CA PRO A 29 11.81 -5.17 6.40
C PRO A 29 12.89 -4.53 7.28
N GLY A 30 12.48 -3.93 8.41
CA GLY A 30 13.41 -3.34 9.38
C GLY A 30 14.01 -1.99 8.97
N ILE A 31 13.58 -1.41 7.85
CA ILE A 31 13.96 -0.05 7.42
C ILE A 31 12.69 0.79 7.36
N LEU A 32 12.63 1.88 8.16
CA LEU A 32 11.48 2.78 8.09
C LEU A 32 11.39 3.43 6.71
N PRO A 33 10.27 3.29 5.99
CA PRO A 33 10.09 3.91 4.69
C PRO A 33 9.88 5.41 4.84
N HIS A 34 10.03 6.13 3.73
CA HIS A 34 9.57 7.51 3.68
C HIS A 34 8.04 7.57 3.81
N PHE A 35 7.52 8.61 4.46
CA PHE A 35 6.08 8.83 4.68
C PHE A 35 5.22 8.61 3.42
N TYR A 36 5.65 9.17 2.29
CA TYR A 36 4.90 9.08 1.03
C TYR A 36 4.92 7.68 0.40
N VAL A 37 5.84 6.78 0.77
CA VAL A 37 5.79 5.38 0.30
C VAL A 37 4.58 4.67 0.91
N LEU A 38 4.39 4.79 2.23
CA LEU A 38 3.22 4.24 2.93
C LEU A 38 1.93 4.89 2.43
N ARG A 39 1.91 6.20 2.24
CA ARG A 39 0.76 6.91 1.66
C ARG A 39 0.43 6.40 0.25
N THR A 40 1.44 6.18 -0.60
CA THR A 40 1.23 5.63 -1.95
C THR A 40 0.61 4.23 -1.90
N PHE A 41 1.09 3.34 -1.04
CA PHE A 41 0.46 2.02 -0.88
C PHE A 41 -0.99 2.11 -0.43
N ALA A 42 -1.27 2.97 0.57
CA ALA A 42 -2.61 3.19 1.08
C ALA A 42 -3.57 3.71 0.00
N ASP A 43 -3.12 4.68 -0.80
CA ASP A 43 -3.92 5.30 -1.85
C ASP A 43 -4.05 4.38 -3.09
N LEU A 44 -3.07 3.51 -3.36
CA LEU A 44 -3.19 2.46 -4.37
C LEU A 44 -4.21 1.38 -3.97
N ALA A 45 -4.21 0.94 -2.71
CA ALA A 45 -5.07 -0.14 -2.22
C ALA A 45 -6.56 0.10 -2.51
N VAL A 46 -6.97 1.36 -2.46
CA VAL A 46 -8.34 1.83 -2.72
C VAL A 46 -8.56 2.31 -4.15
N ALA A 47 -7.51 2.75 -4.84
CA ALA A 47 -7.61 3.14 -6.25
C ALA A 47 -7.62 1.94 -7.21
N ASN A 48 -7.09 0.80 -6.78
CA ASN A 48 -7.03 -0.44 -7.55
C ASN A 48 -7.09 -1.66 -6.62
N VAL A 49 -8.29 -1.93 -6.09
CA VAL A 49 -8.55 -2.98 -5.09
C VAL A 49 -8.08 -4.36 -5.56
N PHE A 50 -8.57 -4.82 -6.71
CA PHE A 50 -8.19 -6.14 -7.25
C PHE A 50 -6.70 -6.26 -7.56
N GLY A 51 -6.09 -5.16 -8.04
CA GLY A 51 -4.66 -5.13 -8.32
C GLY A 51 -3.77 -5.12 -7.07
N MET A 52 -4.29 -4.67 -5.92
CA MET A 52 -3.48 -4.45 -4.72
C MET A 52 -3.65 -5.53 -3.66
N VAL A 53 -4.86 -6.05 -3.46
CA VAL A 53 -5.16 -7.05 -2.43
C VAL A 53 -4.22 -8.28 -2.49
N PRO A 54 -3.87 -8.82 -3.67
CA PRO A 54 -2.90 -9.92 -3.76
C PRO A 54 -1.51 -9.61 -3.16
N PHE A 55 -1.10 -8.35 -3.10
CA PHE A 55 0.18 -7.92 -2.55
C PHE A 55 0.13 -7.59 -1.04
N LEU A 56 -1.06 -7.38 -0.47
CA LEU A 56 -1.20 -6.86 0.90
C LEU A 56 -0.56 -7.76 1.96
N ASN A 57 -0.58 -9.09 1.78
CA ASN A 57 0.11 -10.01 2.70
C ASN A 57 1.61 -9.73 2.78
N SER A 58 2.28 -9.52 1.64
CA SER A 58 3.72 -9.22 1.59
C SER A 58 4.03 -7.85 2.17
N ILE A 59 3.19 -6.85 1.88
CA ILE A 59 3.31 -5.48 2.40
C ILE A 59 3.17 -5.49 3.94
N LEU A 60 2.14 -6.14 4.47
CA LEU A 60 1.89 -6.25 5.92
C LEU A 60 3.03 -6.98 6.63
N GLY A 61 3.50 -8.10 6.06
CA GLY A 61 4.64 -8.84 6.60
C GLY A 61 5.91 -7.98 6.69
N THR A 62 6.16 -7.18 5.65
CA THR A 62 7.29 -6.24 5.60
C THR A 62 7.14 -5.10 6.61
N MET A 63 5.92 -4.59 6.82
CA MET A 63 5.63 -3.51 7.76
C MET A 63 5.75 -3.92 9.22
N LEU A 64 5.51 -5.19 9.56
CA LEU A 64 5.45 -5.67 10.94
C LEU A 64 6.66 -5.25 11.81
N PRO A 65 7.94 -5.46 11.41
CA PRO A 65 9.09 -5.00 12.19
C PRO A 65 9.20 -3.48 12.30
N MET A 66 8.57 -2.71 11.40
CA MET A 66 8.66 -1.25 11.35
C MET A 66 7.71 -0.56 12.33
N LEU A 67 6.64 -1.22 12.77
CA LEU A 67 5.64 -0.65 13.68
C LEU A 67 6.27 -0.15 14.99
N GLY A 68 7.19 -0.94 15.56
CA GLY A 68 7.93 -0.56 16.77
C GLY A 68 8.93 0.58 16.55
N MET A 69 9.32 0.83 15.30
CA MET A 69 10.29 1.86 14.90
C MET A 69 9.63 3.22 14.69
N ALA A 70 8.34 3.27 14.33
CA ALA A 70 7.60 4.50 14.05
C ALA A 70 7.37 5.36 15.33
N LYS A 71 8.40 6.09 15.77
CA LYS A 71 8.34 6.90 16.99
C LYS A 71 7.63 8.25 16.79
N GLN A 72 7.79 8.86 15.61
CA GLN A 72 7.18 10.15 15.27
C GLN A 72 5.67 9.99 15.02
N ASP A 73 4.87 10.94 15.50
CA ASP A 73 3.41 10.87 15.38
C ASP A 73 2.92 10.92 13.94
N SER A 74 3.61 11.66 13.07
CA SER A 74 3.36 11.64 11.62
C SER A 74 3.53 10.24 11.04
N MET A 75 4.55 9.49 11.49
CA MET A 75 4.80 8.14 11.03
C MET A 75 3.75 7.17 11.60
N LYS A 76 3.43 7.25 12.89
CA LYS A 76 2.33 6.46 13.47
C LYS A 76 1.03 6.68 12.71
N SER A 77 0.69 7.95 12.45
CA SER A 77 -0.50 8.33 11.72
C SER A 77 -0.55 7.73 10.31
N VAL A 78 0.55 7.76 9.54
CA VAL A 78 0.55 7.18 8.19
C VAL A 78 0.51 5.65 8.19
N PHE A 79 1.10 4.98 9.18
CA PHE A 79 0.92 3.54 9.36
C PHE A 79 -0.55 3.20 9.66
N CYS A 80 -1.19 3.92 10.58
CA CYS A 80 -2.62 3.73 10.89
C CYS A 80 -3.49 3.99 9.65
N TYR A 81 -3.22 5.07 8.92
CA TYR A 81 -3.91 5.39 7.67
C TYR A 81 -3.77 4.26 6.65
N ALA A 82 -2.55 3.73 6.44
CA ALA A 82 -2.33 2.62 5.52
C ALA A 82 -3.09 1.36 5.93
N LEU A 83 -3.03 0.98 7.21
CA LEU A 83 -3.74 -0.20 7.74
C LEU A 83 -5.27 -0.06 7.60
N GLN A 84 -5.81 1.14 7.82
CA GLN A 84 -7.23 1.41 7.57
C GLN A 84 -7.57 1.18 6.09
N ARG A 85 -6.83 1.81 5.16
CA ARG A 85 -7.10 1.69 3.71
C ARG A 85 -6.92 0.27 3.19
N PHE A 86 -5.98 -0.50 3.74
CA PHE A 86 -5.85 -1.92 3.43
C PHE A 86 -7.07 -2.72 3.90
N SER A 87 -7.59 -2.41 5.09
CA SER A 87 -8.78 -3.07 5.62
C SER A 87 -10.02 -2.77 4.77
N GLU A 88 -10.20 -1.51 4.35
CA GLU A 88 -11.26 -1.09 3.43
C GLU A 88 -11.14 -1.81 2.07
N SER A 89 -9.93 -1.86 1.50
CA SER A 89 -9.65 -2.55 0.24
C SER A 89 -9.96 -4.06 0.32
N ILE A 90 -9.59 -4.74 1.41
CA ILE A 90 -9.91 -6.16 1.62
C ILE A 90 -11.42 -6.37 1.70
N GLN A 91 -12.13 -5.51 2.43
CA GLN A 91 -13.60 -5.60 2.53
C GLN A 91 -14.26 -5.40 1.16
N GLU A 92 -13.82 -4.41 0.39
CA GLU A 92 -14.33 -4.14 -0.96
C GLU A 92 -14.02 -5.30 -1.91
N TYR A 93 -12.82 -5.85 -1.85
CA TYR A 93 -12.42 -7.03 -2.62
C TYR A 93 -13.32 -8.23 -2.33
N LEU A 94 -13.53 -8.53 -1.05
CA LEU A 94 -14.37 -9.65 -0.61
C LEU A 94 -15.85 -9.45 -1.01
N ALA A 95 -16.34 -8.21 -0.96
CA ALA A 95 -17.70 -7.87 -1.37
C ALA A 95 -17.93 -7.99 -2.89
N ASN A 96 -16.87 -7.91 -3.70
CA ASN A 96 -16.94 -7.91 -5.16
C ASN A 96 -16.12 -9.04 -5.80
N LEU A 97 -15.95 -10.19 -5.12
CA LEU A 97 -15.15 -11.32 -5.61
C LEU A 97 -15.55 -11.79 -7.01
N GLU A 98 -16.83 -11.72 -7.35
CA GLU A 98 -17.36 -12.11 -8.67
C GLU A 98 -16.87 -11.19 -9.82
N GLN A 99 -16.40 -9.99 -9.50
CA GLN A 99 -15.86 -9.02 -10.46
C GLN A 99 -14.32 -9.07 -10.53
N ALA A 100 -13.69 -9.97 -9.78
CA ALA A 100 -12.24 -10.12 -9.83
C ALA A 100 -11.82 -10.53 -11.25
N PRO A 101 -10.78 -9.90 -11.82
CA PRO A 101 -10.22 -10.32 -13.10
C PRO A 101 -9.66 -11.75 -12.97
N ASP A 102 -9.84 -12.55 -14.03
CA ASP A 102 -9.33 -13.93 -14.15
C ASP A 102 -7.79 -14.01 -14.05
#